data_AF-A0A8S1MGU6-F1
#
_entry.id   AF-A0A8S1MGU6-F1
#
_cell.length_a   1.000
_cell.length_b   1.000
_cell.length_c   1.000
_cell.angle_alpha   90.00
_cell.angle_beta   90.00
_cell.angle_gamma   90.00
#
_symmetry.space_group_name_H-M   'P 1'
#
loop_
_entity.id
_entity.type
_entity.pdbx_description
1 polymer ?
#
loop_
_entity_poly.entity_id
_entity_poly.type
_entity_poly.pdbx_seq_one_letter_code
_entity_poly.pdbx_strand_id
1 'polypeptide(L)'
;MDEELQIKEQLTQIPFHTLLGFEKQMKTQQQSKNQIKDQQLPKKIKGGPEVRDARKPIPKIQIKSEKKQEIRDPRFDQISGELSLSKFYKSYDFIGKMKSNEIQVMRKQSEKLDQESKQKIKQIIGKQKDEIIKQEQFLKKQKTVSKLKKKNFHPKQSLIKQELLKQKFEQLEASGKLDAYMKQKKKSISKKLEFASKKIKK
;
A
#
# COMPACT_ATOMS: atom_id res chain seq x y z
N MET A 1 -18.18 1.21 56.72
CA MET A 1 -16.94 1.51 55.97
C MET A 1 -15.80 0.59 56.40
N ASP A 2 -15.86 -0.01 57.59
CA ASP A 2 -14.77 -0.84 58.13
C ASP A 2 -14.65 -2.23 57.47
N GLU A 3 -15.76 -2.81 56.99
CA GLU A 3 -15.75 -4.13 56.36
C GLU A 3 -14.93 -4.19 55.07
N GLU A 4 -14.99 -3.16 54.22
CA GLU A 4 -14.21 -3.11 52.98
C GLU A 4 -12.70 -2.97 53.23
N LEU A 5 -12.33 -2.28 54.31
CA LEU A 5 -10.93 -2.13 54.72
C LEU A 5 -10.40 -3.45 55.28
N GLN A 6 -11.20 -4.12 56.10
CA GLN A 6 -10.88 -5.42 56.67
C GLN A 6 -10.70 -6.50 55.58
N ILE A 7 -11.53 -6.46 54.53
CA ILE A 7 -11.39 -7.34 53.35
C ILE A 7 -10.09 -7.05 52.58
N LYS A 8 -9.72 -5.77 52.41
CA LYS A 8 -8.47 -5.41 51.72
C LYS A 8 -7.25 -5.88 52.49
N GLU A 9 -7.23 -5.75 53.82
CA GLU A 9 -6.16 -6.26 54.66
C GLU A 9 -6.06 -7.79 54.65
N GLN A 10 -7.19 -8.49 54.58
CA GLN A 10 -7.19 -9.95 54.42
C GLN A 10 -6.66 -10.36 53.03
N LEU A 11 -6.98 -9.62 51.98
CA LEU A 11 -6.50 -9.88 50.62
C LEU A 11 -5.00 -9.69 50.46
N THR A 12 -4.38 -8.76 51.21
CA THR A 12 -2.92 -8.57 51.15
C THR A 12 -2.13 -9.70 51.82
N GLN A 13 -2.74 -10.42 52.77
CA GLN A 13 -2.13 -11.57 53.46
C GLN A 13 -2.11 -12.85 52.60
N ILE A 14 -2.98 -12.93 51.58
CA ILE A 14 -3.09 -14.11 50.72
C ILE A 14 -2.08 -14.02 49.57
N PRO A 15 -1.23 -15.03 49.35
CA PRO A 15 -0.28 -15.02 48.25
C PRO A 15 -0.99 -14.97 46.88
N PHE A 16 -0.43 -14.17 45.97
CA PHE A 16 -1.05 -13.81 44.69
C PHE A 16 -1.45 -15.01 43.82
N HIS A 17 -0.69 -16.12 43.85
CA HIS A 17 -1.00 -17.30 43.05
C HIS A 17 -2.34 -17.95 43.45
N THR A 18 -2.74 -17.84 44.72
CA THR A 18 -3.98 -18.42 45.25
C THR A 18 -5.19 -17.62 44.75
N LEU A 19 -5.06 -16.29 44.72
CA LEU A 19 -6.08 -15.39 44.18
C LEU A 19 -6.35 -15.66 42.69
N LEU A 20 -5.29 -15.90 41.91
CA LEU A 20 -5.40 -16.23 40.49
C LEU A 20 -6.12 -17.58 40.25
N GLY A 21 -6.01 -18.52 41.18
CA GLY A 21 -6.75 -19.78 41.16
C GLY A 21 -8.25 -19.58 41.37
N PHE A 22 -8.63 -18.76 42.36
CA PHE A 22 -10.04 -18.47 42.67
C PHE A 22 -10.75 -17.71 41.55
N GLU A 23 -10.07 -16.77 40.88
CA GLU A 23 -10.63 -16.03 39.74
C GLU A 23 -11.08 -16.98 38.61
N LYS A 24 -10.27 -18.01 38.32
CA LYS A 24 -10.59 -19.00 37.28
C LYS A 24 -11.80 -19.85 37.65
N GLN A 25 -11.97 -20.21 38.92
CA GLN A 25 -13.13 -20.97 39.40
C GLN A 25 -14.42 -20.15 39.41
N MET A 26 -14.36 -18.86 39.74
CA MET A 26 -15.52 -17.96 39.69
C MET A 26 -16.03 -17.75 38.26
N LYS A 27 -15.11 -17.63 37.29
CA LYS A 27 -15.47 -17.45 35.87
C LYS A 27 -16.23 -18.66 35.30
N THR A 28 -15.88 -19.89 35.68
CA THR A 28 -16.60 -21.10 35.24
C THR A 28 -17.99 -21.23 35.87
N GLN A 29 -18.19 -20.79 37.11
CA GLN A 29 -19.52 -20.82 37.74
C GLN A 29 -20.49 -19.76 37.20
N GLN A 30 -20.00 -18.61 36.72
CA GLN A 30 -20.86 -17.59 36.10
C GLN A 30 -21.38 -18.01 34.72
N GLN A 31 -20.63 -18.84 33.99
CA GLN A 31 -21.03 -19.34 32.68
C GLN A 31 -22.18 -20.37 32.73
N SER A 32 -22.36 -21.09 33.84
CA SER A 32 -23.43 -22.09 33.98
C SER A 32 -24.81 -21.48 34.28
N LYS A 33 -24.88 -20.25 34.79
CA LYS A 33 -26.16 -19.58 35.13
C LYS A 33 -26.91 -19.00 33.92
N ASN A 34 -26.25 -18.87 32.76
CA ASN A 34 -26.86 -18.29 31.55
C ASN A 34 -27.53 -19.31 30.61
N GLN A 35 -27.63 -20.59 31.01
CA GLN A 35 -28.35 -21.59 30.23
C GLN A 35 -29.83 -21.64 30.66
N ILE A 36 -30.59 -20.62 30.30
CA ILE A 36 -32.06 -20.74 30.26
C ILE A 36 -32.36 -21.79 29.19
N LYS A 37 -32.95 -22.92 29.59
CA LYS A 37 -33.34 -24.00 28.68
C LYS A 37 -34.35 -23.46 27.67
N ASP A 38 -33.94 -23.31 26.42
CA ASP A 38 -34.85 -23.16 25.30
C ASP A 38 -35.81 -24.37 25.31
N GLN A 39 -37.08 -24.14 25.63
CA GLN A 39 -38.12 -25.14 25.37
C GLN A 39 -38.14 -25.37 23.86
N GLN A 40 -37.73 -26.57 23.45
CA GLN A 40 -37.65 -26.94 22.05
C GLN A 40 -39.08 -26.92 21.47
N LEU A 41 -39.35 -25.96 20.59
CA LEU A 41 -40.56 -25.96 19.78
C LEU A 41 -40.61 -27.26 18.95
N PRO A 42 -41.82 -27.82 18.69
CA PRO A 42 -41.96 -29.06 17.94
C PRO A 42 -41.32 -28.95 16.55
N LYS A 43 -40.71 -30.06 16.11
CA LYS A 43 -40.01 -30.15 14.82
C LYS A 43 -40.97 -29.83 13.67
N LYS A 44 -40.51 -29.01 12.72
CA LYS A 44 -41.26 -28.58 11.54
C LYS A 44 -41.70 -29.77 10.69
N ILE A 45 -43.02 -29.90 10.49
CA ILE A 45 -43.62 -30.84 9.53
C ILE A 45 -43.59 -30.18 8.14
N LYS A 46 -43.21 -30.92 7.10
CA LYS A 46 -43.11 -30.40 5.73
C LYS A 46 -44.49 -30.02 5.20
N GLY A 47 -44.70 -28.75 4.86
CA GLY A 47 -45.97 -28.23 4.32
C GLY A 47 -47.04 -27.84 5.36
N GLY A 48 -46.75 -27.98 6.66
CA GLY A 48 -47.66 -27.57 7.73
C GLY A 48 -47.38 -26.17 8.30
N PRO A 49 -48.32 -25.59 9.06
CA PRO A 49 -48.11 -24.32 9.74
C PRO A 49 -46.96 -24.41 10.76
N GLU A 50 -46.11 -23.39 10.78
CA GLU A 50 -44.95 -23.32 11.68
C GLU A 50 -45.31 -22.56 12.96
N VAL A 51 -45.19 -23.23 14.12
CA VAL A 51 -45.36 -22.59 15.42
C VAL A 51 -44.13 -21.74 15.72
N ARG A 52 -44.35 -20.44 15.98
CA ARG A 52 -43.30 -19.49 16.36
C ARG A 52 -43.62 -18.86 17.70
N ASP A 53 -42.59 -18.50 18.46
CA ASP A 53 -42.75 -17.74 19.70
C ASP A 53 -43.17 -16.30 19.36
N ALA A 54 -44.29 -15.85 19.93
CA ALA A 54 -44.84 -14.50 19.71
C ALA A 54 -43.89 -13.39 20.18
N ARG A 55 -42.94 -13.71 21.07
CA ARG A 55 -41.90 -12.77 21.53
C ARG A 55 -40.80 -12.55 20.50
N LYS A 56 -40.70 -13.40 19.47
CA LYS A 56 -39.67 -13.29 18.43
C LYS A 56 -40.21 -12.44 17.26
N PRO A 57 -39.59 -11.30 16.93
CA PRO A 57 -40.05 -10.44 15.84
C PRO A 57 -39.92 -11.17 14.49
N ILE A 58 -40.89 -10.96 13.60
CA ILE A 58 -40.88 -11.50 12.24
C ILE A 58 -39.74 -10.84 11.45
N PRO A 59 -38.90 -11.59 10.72
CA PRO A 59 -37.91 -10.99 9.85
C PRO A 59 -38.60 -10.16 8.76
N LYS A 60 -38.32 -8.84 8.75
CA LYS A 60 -38.80 -7.95 7.69
C LYS A 60 -38.09 -8.30 6.39
N ILE A 61 -38.85 -8.54 5.32
CA ILE A 61 -38.31 -8.69 3.98
C ILE A 61 -37.75 -7.31 3.57
N GLN A 62 -36.44 -7.14 3.66
CA GLN A 62 -35.78 -5.97 3.10
C GLN A 62 -35.76 -6.15 1.57
N ILE A 63 -36.69 -5.50 0.89
CA ILE A 63 -36.64 -5.36 -0.57
C ILE A 63 -35.39 -4.53 -0.86
N LYS A 64 -34.29 -5.18 -1.24
CA LYS A 64 -33.09 -4.48 -1.69
C LYS A 64 -33.47 -3.75 -2.96
N SER A 65 -33.45 -2.42 -2.93
CA SER A 65 -33.56 -1.61 -4.14
C SER A 65 -32.47 -2.06 -5.11
N GLU A 66 -32.87 -2.64 -6.24
CA GLU A 66 -31.92 -3.01 -7.29
C GLU A 66 -31.14 -1.75 -7.70
N LYS A 67 -29.81 -1.85 -7.70
CA LYS A 67 -28.98 -0.74 -8.17
C LYS A 67 -29.31 -0.55 -9.65
N LYS A 68 -29.83 0.63 -10.01
CA LYS A 68 -30.06 1.00 -11.42
C LYS A 68 -28.76 0.77 -12.18
N GLN A 69 -28.81 -0.04 -13.25
CA GLN A 69 -27.67 -0.21 -14.13
C GLN A 69 -27.44 1.12 -14.84
N GLU A 70 -26.40 1.84 -14.43
CA GLU A 70 -25.97 3.03 -15.13
C GLU A 70 -25.40 2.59 -16.47
N ILE A 71 -26.00 3.03 -17.57
CA ILE A 71 -25.45 2.84 -18.92
C ILE A 71 -24.20 3.74 -19.00
N ARG A 72 -23.07 3.21 -18.56
CA ARG A 72 -21.77 3.86 -18.67
C ARG A 72 -21.14 3.48 -20.01
N ASP A 73 -20.40 4.41 -20.59
CA ASP A 73 -19.59 4.11 -21.77
C ASP A 73 -18.57 3.03 -21.36
N PRO A 74 -18.58 1.86 -22.04
CA PRO A 74 -17.74 0.73 -21.66
C PRO A 74 -16.26 1.10 -21.64
N ARG A 75 -15.81 2.09 -22.43
CA ARG A 75 -14.42 2.59 -22.42
C ARG A 75 -14.00 3.20 -21.10
N PHE A 76 -14.95 3.72 -20.34
CA PHE A 76 -14.74 4.34 -19.03
C PHE A 76 -15.27 3.46 -17.89
N ASP A 77 -15.70 2.23 -18.19
CA ASP A 77 -16.12 1.26 -17.19
C ASP A 77 -14.89 0.63 -16.50
N GLN A 78 -15.03 0.26 -15.24
CA GLN A 78 -13.96 -0.36 -14.44
C GLN A 78 -13.49 -1.70 -15.05
N ILE A 79 -14.30 -2.29 -15.95
CA ILE A 79 -14.05 -3.53 -16.67
C ILE A 79 -13.11 -3.33 -17.88
N SER A 80 -12.88 -2.10 -18.35
CA SER A 80 -12.01 -1.80 -19.51
C SER A 80 -10.51 -2.14 -19.32
N GLY A 81 -10.14 -2.69 -18.16
CA GLY A 81 -8.83 -3.28 -17.89
C GLY A 81 -7.80 -2.28 -17.36
N GLU A 82 -6.66 -2.82 -16.94
CA GLU A 82 -5.58 -2.00 -16.35
C GLU A 82 -4.70 -1.35 -17.43
N LEU A 83 -4.30 -0.10 -17.19
CA LEU A 83 -3.37 0.62 -18.06
C LEU A 83 -1.99 -0.06 -18.07
N SER A 84 -1.71 -0.78 -19.17
CA SER A 84 -0.37 -1.29 -19.41
C SER A 84 0.54 -0.18 -19.93
N LEU A 85 1.26 0.49 -19.01
CA LEU A 85 2.24 1.53 -19.35
C LEU A 85 3.28 1.05 -20.37
N SER A 86 3.65 -0.24 -20.35
CA SER A 86 4.57 -0.83 -21.32
C SER A 86 4.03 -0.76 -22.74
N LYS A 87 2.77 -1.19 -22.94
CA LYS A 87 2.08 -1.13 -24.24
C LYS A 87 1.87 0.32 -24.65
N PHE A 88 1.41 1.18 -23.74
CA PHE A 88 1.22 2.60 -23.97
C PHE A 88 2.49 3.25 -24.54
N TYR A 89 3.62 3.15 -23.85
CA TYR A 89 4.86 3.76 -24.31
C TYR A 89 5.37 3.17 -25.62
N LYS A 90 5.09 1.89 -25.90
CA LYS A 90 5.43 1.28 -27.20
C LYS A 90 4.55 1.81 -28.33
N SER A 91 3.24 1.93 -28.11
CA SER A 91 2.30 2.46 -29.10
C SER A 91 2.54 3.94 -29.39
N TYR A 92 2.98 4.69 -28.39
CA TYR A 92 3.21 6.14 -28.48
C TYR A 92 4.70 6.51 -28.47
N ASP A 93 5.59 5.65 -28.98
CA ASP A 93 7.04 5.90 -28.99
C ASP A 93 7.42 7.16 -29.81
N PHE A 94 6.60 7.50 -30.82
CA PHE A 94 6.77 8.72 -31.62
C PHE A 94 6.68 10.01 -30.80
N ILE A 95 5.97 10.01 -29.66
CA ILE A 95 5.86 11.19 -28.78
C ILE A 95 7.24 11.59 -28.26
N GLY A 96 8.12 10.63 -27.95
CA GLY A 96 9.49 10.93 -27.52
C GLY A 96 10.29 11.68 -28.57
N LYS A 97 10.16 11.28 -29.85
CA LYS A 97 10.79 11.96 -30.98
C LYS A 97 10.22 13.37 -31.17
N MET A 98 8.90 13.50 -31.09
CA MET A 98 8.22 14.80 -31.17
C MET A 98 8.69 15.76 -30.08
N LYS A 99 8.70 15.33 -28.81
CA LYS A 99 9.21 16.13 -27.68
C LYS A 99 10.68 16.54 -27.86
N SER A 100 11.51 15.64 -28.41
CA SER A 100 12.93 15.95 -28.67
C SER A 100 13.10 17.04 -29.73
N ASN A 101 12.31 16.97 -30.80
CA ASN A 101 12.27 17.99 -31.85
C ASN A 101 11.74 19.33 -31.32
N GLU A 102 10.68 19.30 -30.51
CA GLU A 102 10.11 20.48 -29.86
C GLU A 102 11.15 21.20 -28.99
N ILE A 103 11.91 20.45 -28.18
CA ILE A 103 13.02 20.98 -27.39
C ILE A 103 14.07 21.66 -28.29
N GLN A 104 14.39 21.08 -29.44
CA GLN A 104 15.37 21.66 -30.36
C GLN A 104 14.86 22.96 -30.99
N VAL A 105 13.58 23.00 -31.39
CA VAL A 105 12.94 24.21 -31.93
C VAL A 105 12.88 25.31 -30.87
N MET A 106 12.45 24.98 -29.64
CA MET A 106 12.42 25.94 -28.54
C MET A 106 13.80 26.52 -28.22
N ARG A 107 14.88 25.73 -28.31
CA ARG A 107 16.24 26.25 -28.13
C ARG A 107 16.59 27.28 -29.20
N LYS A 108 16.35 26.96 -30.48
CA LYS A 108 16.63 27.88 -31.59
C LYS A 108 15.81 29.17 -31.49
N GLN A 109 14.53 29.05 -31.11
CA GLN A 109 13.67 30.23 -30.92
C GLN A 109 14.11 31.07 -29.73
N SER A 110 14.59 30.42 -28.66
CA SER A 110 15.05 31.14 -27.46
C SER A 110 16.23 32.05 -27.74
N GLU A 111 17.10 31.75 -28.71
CA GLU A 111 18.28 32.57 -29.02
C GLU A 111 17.91 34.01 -29.44
N LYS A 112 16.76 34.18 -30.10
CA LYS A 112 16.27 35.46 -30.64
C LYS A 112 15.44 36.28 -29.65
N LEU A 113 15.17 35.73 -28.46
CA LEU A 113 14.27 36.33 -27.47
C LEU A 113 15.01 37.16 -26.41
N ASP A 114 14.24 37.96 -25.67
CA ASP A 114 14.72 38.71 -24.51
C ASP A 114 15.20 37.80 -23.39
N GLN A 115 16.04 38.33 -22.50
CA GLN A 115 16.68 37.56 -21.44
C GLN A 115 15.67 36.92 -20.46
N GLU A 116 14.57 37.60 -20.17
CA GLU A 116 13.50 37.05 -19.32
C GLU A 116 12.78 35.87 -19.99
N SER A 117 12.42 36.03 -21.26
CA SER A 117 11.75 34.99 -22.06
C SER A 117 12.68 33.80 -22.31
N LYS A 118 13.98 34.03 -22.51
CA LYS A 118 15.03 32.99 -22.55
C LYS A 118 15.07 32.16 -21.28
N GLN A 119 14.98 32.80 -20.10
CA GLN A 119 14.96 32.08 -18.82
C GLN A 119 13.70 31.22 -18.68
N LYS A 120 12.51 31.74 -19.04
CA LYS A 120 11.25 30.98 -19.04
C LYS A 120 11.34 29.74 -19.94
N ILE A 121 11.83 29.89 -21.17
CA ILE A 121 12.00 28.78 -22.11
C ILE A 121 13.03 27.76 -21.58
N LYS A 122 14.14 28.21 -20.98
CA LYS A 122 15.13 27.32 -20.37
C LYS A 122 14.53 26.47 -19.24
N GLN A 123 13.65 27.04 -18.41
CA GLN A 123 12.94 26.30 -17.38
C GLN A 123 12.01 25.25 -17.97
N ILE A 124 11.24 25.59 -19.01
CA ILE A 124 10.35 24.67 -19.71
C ILE A 124 11.13 23.49 -20.31
N ILE A 125 12.24 23.78 -21.01
CA ILE A 125 13.13 22.75 -21.56
C ILE A 125 13.68 21.85 -20.45
N GLY A 126 14.06 22.42 -19.30
CA GLY A 126 14.50 21.65 -18.14
C GLY A 126 13.45 20.64 -17.67
N LYS A 127 12.21 21.10 -17.48
CA LYS A 127 11.08 20.25 -17.08
C LYS A 127 10.82 19.12 -18.08
N GLN A 128 10.81 19.42 -19.38
CA GLN A 128 10.58 18.41 -20.42
C GLN A 128 11.72 17.38 -20.46
N LYS A 129 12.98 17.80 -20.32
CA LYS A 129 14.13 16.87 -20.23
C LYS A 129 14.02 15.95 -19.02
N ASP A 130 13.67 16.50 -17.86
CA ASP A 130 13.52 15.71 -16.64
C ASP A 130 12.41 14.67 -16.78
N GLU A 131 11.32 15.01 -17.46
CA GLU A 131 10.24 14.08 -17.77
C GLU A 131 10.70 12.94 -18.69
N ILE A 132 11.43 13.27 -19.77
CA ILE A 132 12.01 12.28 -20.69
C ILE A 132 12.96 11.33 -19.93
N ILE A 133 13.86 11.88 -19.10
CA ILE A 133 14.80 11.08 -18.30
C ILE A 133 14.06 10.14 -17.35
N LYS A 134 13.00 10.63 -16.67
CA LYS A 134 12.17 9.80 -15.78
C LYS A 134 11.48 8.67 -16.54
N GLN A 135 10.92 8.97 -17.71
CA GLN A 135 10.27 8.00 -18.59
C GLN A 135 11.26 6.93 -19.05
N GLU A 136 12.46 7.31 -19.51
CA GLU A 136 13.50 6.37 -19.91
C GLU A 136 13.94 5.47 -18.75
N GLN A 137 14.14 6.03 -17.56
CA GLN A 137 14.49 5.25 -16.37
C GLN A 137 13.40 4.25 -16.01
N PHE A 138 12.13 4.65 -16.12
CA PHE A 138 10.98 3.77 -15.90
C PHE A 138 10.96 2.61 -16.90
N LEU A 139 11.13 2.90 -18.19
CA LEU A 139 11.17 1.90 -19.25
C LEU A 139 12.35 0.94 -19.10
N LYS A 140 13.53 1.44 -18.74
CA LYS A 140 14.71 0.61 -18.43
C LYS A 140 14.39 -0.36 -17.28
N LYS A 141 13.80 0.13 -16.19
CA LYS A 141 13.37 -0.72 -15.06
C LYS A 141 12.33 -1.77 -15.46
N GLN A 142 11.33 -1.40 -16.26
CA GLN A 142 10.36 -2.40 -16.75
C GLN A 142 11.03 -3.47 -17.62
N LYS A 143 11.99 -3.09 -18.47
CA LYS A 143 12.73 -4.04 -19.30
C LYS A 143 13.53 -5.02 -18.44
N THR A 144 14.20 -4.57 -17.37
CA THR A 144 14.93 -5.47 -16.46
C THR A 144 14.00 -6.44 -15.76
N VAL A 145 12.89 -5.93 -15.20
CA VAL A 145 11.88 -6.75 -14.52
C VAL A 145 11.31 -7.77 -15.49
N SER A 146 11.01 -7.37 -16.72
CA SER A 146 10.47 -8.27 -17.76
C SER A 146 11.48 -9.35 -18.15
N LYS A 147 12.78 -9.00 -18.31
CA LYS A 147 13.85 -9.99 -18.55
C LYS A 147 13.95 -11.01 -17.42
N LEU A 148 13.87 -10.53 -16.18
CA LEU A 148 13.93 -11.37 -14.99
C LEU A 148 12.71 -12.27 -14.85
N LYS A 149 11.51 -11.76 -15.16
CA LYS A 149 10.26 -12.53 -15.21
C LYS A 149 10.27 -13.61 -16.28
N LYS A 150 10.90 -13.35 -17.42
CA LYS A 150 11.11 -14.36 -18.48
C LYS A 150 12.02 -15.48 -18.01
N LYS A 151 13.05 -15.17 -17.22
CA LYS A 151 13.98 -16.16 -16.66
C LYS A 151 13.36 -16.93 -15.49
N ASN A 152 12.65 -16.22 -14.61
CA ASN A 152 12.03 -16.75 -13.40
C ASN A 152 10.58 -16.25 -13.35
N PHE A 153 9.58 -17.14 -13.38
CA PHE A 153 8.16 -16.76 -13.43
C PHE A 153 7.73 -15.81 -12.28
N HIS A 154 8.33 -16.00 -11.09
CA HIS A 154 8.13 -15.12 -9.92
C HIS A 154 9.47 -14.65 -9.35
N PRO A 155 10.09 -13.59 -9.91
CA PRO A 155 11.36 -13.11 -9.39
C PRO A 155 11.15 -12.43 -8.03
N LYS A 156 11.97 -12.81 -7.04
CA LYS A 156 12.01 -12.14 -5.74
C LYS A 156 12.39 -10.66 -5.91
N GLN A 157 11.79 -9.78 -5.11
CA GLN A 157 12.06 -8.34 -5.16
C GLN A 157 13.55 -8.00 -4.91
N SER A 158 14.21 -8.77 -4.03
CA SER A 158 15.64 -8.65 -3.78
C SER A 158 16.49 -8.86 -5.04
N LEU A 159 16.12 -9.86 -5.84
CA LEU A 159 16.81 -10.21 -7.09
C LEU A 159 16.64 -9.10 -8.13
N ILE A 160 15.42 -8.56 -8.27
CA ILE A 160 15.15 -7.38 -9.11
C ILE A 160 16.02 -6.19 -8.70
N LYS A 161 16.10 -5.92 -7.39
CA LYS A 161 16.87 -4.79 -6.86
C LYS A 161 18.37 -4.96 -7.10
N GLN A 162 18.91 -6.16 -6.95
CA GLN A 162 20.31 -6.48 -7.25
C GLN A 162 20.62 -6.25 -8.73
N GLU A 163 19.77 -6.75 -9.63
CA GLU A 163 19.95 -6.57 -11.07
C GLU A 163 19.92 -5.09 -11.49
N LEU A 164 18.98 -4.32 -10.94
CA LEU A 164 18.91 -2.88 -11.15
C LEU A 164 20.16 -2.14 -10.61
N LEU A 165 20.68 -2.60 -9.47
CA LEU A 165 21.88 -2.02 -8.87
C LEU A 165 23.13 -2.31 -9.71
N LYS A 166 23.24 -3.54 -10.22
CA LYS A 166 24.31 -3.95 -11.14
C LYS A 166 24.34 -3.07 -12.39
N GLN A 167 23.21 -2.91 -13.06
CA GLN A 167 23.13 -2.04 -14.25
C GLN A 167 23.45 -0.58 -13.96
N LYS A 168 23.04 -0.07 -12.79
CA LYS A 168 23.40 1.29 -12.38
C LYS A 168 24.90 1.43 -12.16
N PHE A 169 25.54 0.41 -11.57
CA PHE A 169 26.98 0.39 -11.34
C PHE A 169 27.74 0.40 -12.68
N GLU A 170 27.38 -0.49 -13.61
CA GLU A 170 27.97 -0.55 -14.96
C GLU A 170 27.80 0.79 -15.71
N GLN A 171 26.64 1.43 -15.62
CA GLN A 171 26.41 2.75 -16.20
C GLN A 171 27.32 3.83 -15.61
N LEU A 172 27.55 3.80 -14.29
CA LEU A 172 28.41 4.77 -13.61
C LEU A 172 29.88 4.55 -13.93
N GLU A 173 30.30 3.29 -13.99
CA GLU A 173 31.64 2.87 -14.39
C GLU A 173 31.94 3.29 -15.83
N ALA A 174 31.04 2.98 -16.78
CA ALA A 174 31.17 3.42 -18.17
C ALA A 174 31.20 4.95 -18.32
N SER A 175 30.52 5.68 -17.44
CA SER A 175 30.54 7.16 -17.43
C SER A 175 31.74 7.77 -16.70
N GLY A 176 32.58 6.98 -16.03
CA GLY A 176 33.69 7.45 -15.19
C GLY A 176 33.27 8.17 -13.90
N LYS A 177 31.98 8.07 -13.51
CA LYS A 177 31.42 8.80 -12.34
C LYS A 177 31.23 7.92 -11.11
N LEU A 178 31.74 6.69 -11.15
CA LEU A 178 31.55 5.70 -10.10
C LEU A 178 32.15 6.18 -8.77
N ASP A 179 33.38 6.66 -8.76
CA ASP A 179 34.06 7.09 -7.53
C ASP A 179 33.39 8.29 -6.87
N ALA A 180 32.98 9.27 -7.68
CA ALA A 180 32.22 10.43 -7.21
C ALA A 180 30.89 10.01 -6.58
N TYR A 181 30.17 9.08 -7.23
CA TYR A 181 28.94 8.51 -6.69
C TYR A 181 29.19 7.77 -5.37
N MET A 182 30.24 6.96 -5.28
CA MET A 182 30.60 6.20 -4.07
C MET A 182 31.00 7.13 -2.92
N LYS A 183 31.75 8.19 -3.19
CA LYS A 183 32.10 9.23 -2.20
C LYS A 183 30.84 9.92 -1.66
N GLN A 184 29.92 10.31 -2.55
CA GLN A 184 28.65 10.91 -2.15
C GLN A 184 27.79 9.92 -1.35
N LYS A 185 27.73 8.66 -1.77
CA LYS A 185 26.98 7.60 -1.09
C LYS A 185 27.51 7.35 0.32
N LYS A 186 28.83 7.26 0.50
CA LYS A 186 29.48 7.15 1.81
C LYS A 186 29.10 8.31 2.73
N LYS A 187 29.17 9.56 2.22
CA LYS A 187 28.78 10.76 2.99
C LYS A 187 27.31 10.72 3.44
N SER A 188 26.39 10.32 2.55
CA SER A 188 24.96 10.18 2.90
C SER A 188 24.70 9.10 3.94
N ILE A 189 25.43 7.98 3.89
CA ILE A 189 25.32 6.90 4.87
C ILE A 189 25.82 7.38 6.24
N SER A 190 26.99 8.03 6.30
CA SER A 190 27.54 8.60 7.55
C SER A 190 26.54 9.51 8.25
N LYS A 191 25.96 10.47 7.51
CA LYS A 191 24.94 11.38 8.03
C LYS A 191 23.70 10.66 8.56
N LYS A 192 23.26 9.58 7.89
CA LYS A 192 22.09 8.80 8.31
C LYS A 192 22.38 8.03 9.61
N LEU A 193 23.60 7.49 9.75
CA LEU A 193 24.04 6.82 10.98
C LEU A 193 24.17 7.80 12.15
N GLU A 194 24.74 8.99 11.91
CA GLU A 194 24.80 10.08 12.89
C GLU A 194 23.40 10.51 13.35
N PHE A 195 22.44 10.62 12.43
CA PHE A 195 21.07 10.95 12.79
C PHE A 195 20.41 9.84 13.61
N ALA A 196 20.59 8.58 13.21
CA ALA A 196 20.04 7.44 13.93
C ALA A 196 20.60 7.33 15.36
N SER A 197 21.90 7.54 15.54
CA SER A 197 22.54 7.50 16.87
C SER A 197 22.07 8.64 17.78
N LYS A 198 21.82 9.84 17.22
CA LYS A 198 21.23 10.96 17.97
C LYS A 198 19.78 10.69 18.39
N LYS A 199 19.01 9.91 17.62
CA LYS A 199 17.62 9.57 17.92
C LYS A 199 17.50 8.50 19.02
N ILE A 200 18.50 7.64 19.19
CA ILE A 200 18.54 6.61 20.24
C ILE A 200 19.00 7.19 21.59
N LYS A 201 19.70 8.33 21.58
CA LYS A 201 20.19 9.02 22.79
C LYS A 201 19.18 10.00 23.42
N LYS A 202 17.99 10.14 22.84
CA LYS A 202 16.84 10.90 23.40
C LYS A 202 15.76 9.91 23.78
#